data_AF-A0A059B1U1-F1
#
_entry.id   AF-A0A059B1U1-F1
#
_cell.length_a   1.000
_cell.length_b   1.000
_cell.length_c   1.000
_cell.angle_alpha   90.00
_cell.angle_beta   90.00
_cell.angle_gamma   90.00
#
_symmetry.space_group_name_H-M   'P 1'
#
loop_
_entity.id
_entity.type
_entity.pdbx_description
1 polymer ?
#
loop_
_entity_poly.entity_id
_entity_poly.type
_entity_poly.pdbx_seq_one_letter_code
_entity_poly.pdbx_strand_id
1 'polypeptide(L)'
;MHLLGLSEAVKEGVREAGMVGFRFNTVGVSDAISMGTRGMCFSLQSRDLIADSIETVMSAQWYDGNISIPGCDKNMPGTIMAMGRLNRPSIMVYGGTIKPGHFQGHTYDIISAFQCYGEYVGGSISDEQRKNIVHNSCPGAGACGGMYTANTMASAIEAMGMSLPGSSSTPAEDPMKLVECRLAGRHLLELLKMDLKPQDIITEKSLRNAMVVVMALGGSTNAVLHLIAIARSVGLKLTLDDFQKVSDEVPFLADLKPSGKYVMEDVHKIGGTPAVIRYLLELGFLDGDCITVTGKTLAENAKAAPSLAEGQI
;
A
#
# COMPACT_ATOMS: atom_id res chain seq x y z
N MET A 1 -3.92 -16.29 2.95
CA MET A 1 -3.73 -16.41 4.42
C MET A 1 -4.78 -15.58 5.17
N HIS A 2 -4.68 -14.24 5.25
CA HIS A 2 -5.55 -13.41 6.09
C HIS A 2 -6.60 -12.58 5.32
N LEU A 3 -6.34 -12.26 4.05
CA LEU A 3 -7.22 -11.41 3.22
C LEU A 3 -8.66 -11.93 3.11
N LEU A 4 -8.89 -13.23 3.24
CA LEU A 4 -10.24 -13.81 3.23
C LEU A 4 -11.05 -13.37 4.46
N GLY A 5 -10.41 -13.29 5.63
CA GLY A 5 -11.02 -12.77 6.86
C GLY A 5 -11.30 -11.28 6.78
N LEU A 6 -10.35 -10.51 6.20
CA LEU A 6 -10.58 -9.09 5.89
C LEU A 6 -11.76 -8.90 4.92
N SER A 7 -11.86 -9.74 3.90
CA SER A 7 -12.96 -9.74 2.93
C SER A 7 -14.33 -10.03 3.57
N GLU A 8 -14.39 -10.88 4.59
CA GLU A 8 -15.61 -11.09 5.37
C GLU A 8 -16.01 -9.81 6.13
N ALA A 9 -15.04 -9.16 6.81
CA ALA A 9 -15.29 -7.90 7.52
C ALA A 9 -15.72 -6.76 6.58
N VAL A 10 -15.16 -6.69 5.36
CA VAL A 10 -15.65 -5.74 4.33
C VAL A 10 -17.10 -6.04 3.95
N LYS A 11 -17.44 -7.32 3.72
CA LYS A 11 -18.82 -7.71 3.37
C LYS A 11 -19.80 -7.39 4.50
N GLU A 12 -19.41 -7.59 5.75
CA GLU A 12 -20.19 -7.17 6.93
C GLU A 12 -20.47 -5.66 6.87
N GLY A 13 -19.43 -4.84 6.70
CA GLY A 13 -19.55 -3.38 6.62
C GLY A 13 -20.39 -2.88 5.45
N VAL A 14 -20.29 -3.54 4.28
CA VAL A 14 -21.14 -3.24 3.11
C VAL A 14 -22.61 -3.55 3.39
N ARG A 15 -22.90 -4.67 4.04
CA ARG A 15 -24.27 -5.04 4.45
C ARG A 15 -24.83 -4.08 5.49
N GLU A 16 -24.03 -3.68 6.47
CA GLU A 16 -24.40 -2.69 7.49
C GLU A 16 -24.72 -1.31 6.89
N ALA A 17 -24.06 -0.96 5.78
CA ALA A 17 -24.36 0.24 5.01
C ALA A 17 -25.61 0.11 4.11
N GLY A 18 -26.33 -1.01 4.13
CA GLY A 18 -27.54 -1.22 3.33
C GLY A 18 -27.29 -1.58 1.86
N MET A 19 -26.06 -2.00 1.52
CA MET A 19 -25.68 -2.44 0.17
C MET A 19 -25.52 -3.97 0.09
N VAL A 20 -25.47 -4.52 -1.12
CA VAL A 20 -25.21 -5.95 -1.35
C VAL A 20 -23.73 -6.19 -1.62
N GLY A 21 -23.06 -6.94 -0.75
CA GLY A 21 -21.64 -7.28 -0.90
C GLY A 21 -21.42 -8.62 -1.60
N PHE A 22 -21.05 -8.59 -2.88
CA PHE A 22 -20.58 -9.77 -3.63
C PHE A 22 -19.06 -9.86 -3.61
N ARG A 23 -18.54 -10.94 -3.01
CA ARG A 23 -17.10 -11.20 -2.96
C ARG A 23 -16.68 -12.01 -4.18
N PHE A 24 -15.58 -11.61 -4.78
CA PHE A 24 -14.81 -12.41 -5.73
C PHE A 24 -13.32 -12.26 -5.41
N ASN A 25 -12.50 -13.16 -5.95
CA ASN A 25 -11.04 -13.14 -5.76
C ASN A 25 -10.33 -13.26 -7.10
N THR A 26 -9.16 -12.65 -7.20
CA THR A 26 -8.21 -12.85 -8.31
C THR A 26 -6.91 -13.45 -7.76
N VAL A 27 -6.01 -13.81 -8.67
CA VAL A 27 -4.71 -14.40 -8.39
C VAL A 27 -3.72 -13.37 -7.83
N GLY A 28 -2.63 -13.88 -7.27
CA GLY A 28 -1.45 -13.10 -6.89
C GLY A 28 -0.26 -14.03 -6.77
N VAL A 29 0.95 -13.48 -6.90
CA VAL A 29 2.20 -14.24 -6.74
C VAL A 29 3.05 -13.62 -5.65
N SER A 30 3.87 -14.44 -4.99
CA SER A 30 4.79 -13.99 -3.95
C SER A 30 6.16 -13.70 -4.56
N ASP A 31 6.54 -12.42 -4.56
CA ASP A 31 7.87 -11.99 -4.99
C ASP A 31 8.95 -12.56 -4.07
N ALA A 32 8.66 -12.67 -2.76
CA ALA A 32 9.58 -13.22 -1.79
C ALA A 32 9.93 -14.69 -2.07
N ILE A 33 8.93 -15.51 -2.43
CA ILE A 33 9.12 -16.94 -2.72
C ILE A 33 9.75 -17.16 -4.10
N SER A 34 9.39 -16.34 -5.09
CA SER A 34 9.87 -16.50 -6.46
C SER A 34 11.27 -15.95 -6.71
N MET A 35 11.80 -15.15 -5.77
CA MET A 35 13.12 -14.51 -5.85
C MET A 35 14.22 -15.54 -6.11
N GLY A 36 15.09 -15.25 -7.09
CA GLY A 36 16.19 -16.15 -7.49
C GLY A 36 15.78 -17.33 -8.38
N THR A 37 14.52 -17.42 -8.82
CA THR A 37 14.03 -18.53 -9.67
C THR A 37 13.43 -18.04 -11.00
N ARG A 38 13.15 -18.96 -11.93
CA ARG A 38 12.40 -18.67 -13.17
C ARG A 38 10.96 -18.20 -12.90
N GLY A 39 10.42 -18.46 -11.71
CA GLY A 39 9.10 -17.97 -11.29
C GLY A 39 9.02 -16.44 -11.27
N MET A 40 10.14 -15.75 -11.03
CA MET A 40 10.19 -14.28 -11.00
C MET A 40 9.77 -13.63 -12.32
N CYS A 41 9.91 -14.34 -13.46
CA CYS A 41 9.41 -13.88 -14.77
C CYS A 41 7.88 -13.63 -14.78
N PHE A 42 7.13 -14.21 -13.85
CA PHE A 42 5.67 -14.10 -13.77
C PHE A 42 5.22 -13.08 -12.70
N SER A 43 6.14 -12.38 -12.03
CA SER A 43 5.83 -11.35 -11.04
C SER A 43 5.14 -10.15 -11.67
N LEU A 44 5.86 -9.33 -12.43
CA LEU A 44 5.36 -8.03 -12.89
C LEU A 44 4.06 -8.13 -13.70
N GLN A 45 3.97 -9.10 -14.61
CA GLN A 45 2.77 -9.31 -15.44
C GLN A 45 1.52 -9.67 -14.61
N SER A 46 1.69 -10.19 -13.39
CA SER A 46 0.54 -10.48 -12.52
C SER A 46 -0.23 -9.21 -12.15
N ARG A 47 0.42 -8.03 -12.15
CA ARG A 47 -0.23 -6.72 -11.98
C ARG A 47 -1.32 -6.52 -13.04
N ASP A 48 -0.97 -6.73 -14.30
CA ASP A 48 -1.88 -6.52 -15.43
C ASP A 48 -2.99 -7.58 -15.45
N LEU A 49 -2.65 -8.84 -15.16
CA LEU A 49 -3.63 -9.91 -15.01
C LEU A 49 -4.65 -9.63 -13.88
N ILE A 50 -4.20 -9.07 -12.75
CA ILE A 50 -5.08 -8.63 -11.66
C ILE A 50 -6.01 -7.52 -12.12
N ALA A 51 -5.48 -6.54 -12.87
CA ALA A 51 -6.28 -5.44 -13.39
C ALA A 51 -7.39 -5.97 -14.33
N ASP A 52 -7.01 -6.83 -15.28
CA ASP A 52 -7.94 -7.44 -16.24
C ASP A 52 -8.99 -8.32 -15.55
N SER A 53 -8.60 -9.03 -14.49
CA SER A 53 -9.52 -9.87 -13.70
C SER A 53 -10.62 -9.05 -13.03
N ILE A 54 -10.25 -7.95 -12.37
CA ILE A 54 -11.20 -7.08 -11.67
C ILE A 54 -12.09 -6.36 -12.68
N GLU A 55 -11.51 -5.83 -13.76
CA GLU A 55 -12.24 -5.19 -14.85
C GLU A 55 -13.29 -6.11 -15.47
N THR A 56 -12.93 -7.38 -15.70
CA THR A 56 -13.84 -8.40 -16.26
C THR A 56 -15.04 -8.63 -15.35
N VAL A 57 -14.83 -8.91 -14.06
CA VAL A 57 -15.92 -9.21 -13.13
C VAL A 57 -16.82 -7.99 -12.93
N MET A 58 -16.24 -6.82 -12.67
CA MET A 58 -17.00 -5.59 -12.47
C MET A 58 -17.86 -5.24 -13.69
N SER A 59 -17.32 -5.38 -14.90
CA SER A 59 -18.02 -5.08 -16.14
C SER A 59 -19.13 -6.08 -16.44
N ALA A 60 -18.83 -7.39 -16.37
CA ALA A 60 -19.79 -8.44 -16.69
C ALA A 60 -20.95 -8.49 -15.70
N GLN A 61 -20.67 -8.27 -14.41
CA GLN A 61 -21.65 -8.39 -13.34
C GLN A 61 -22.34 -7.07 -13.00
N TRP A 62 -21.98 -5.96 -13.67
CA TRP A 62 -22.60 -4.64 -13.47
C TRP A 62 -22.58 -4.15 -12.02
N TYR A 63 -21.50 -4.43 -11.27
CA TYR A 63 -21.36 -3.96 -9.89
C TYR A 63 -21.17 -2.44 -9.83
N ASP A 64 -21.88 -1.76 -8.93
CA ASP A 64 -21.91 -0.29 -8.84
C ASP A 64 -20.62 0.33 -8.29
N GLY A 65 -19.89 -0.40 -7.44
CA GLY A 65 -18.64 0.06 -6.82
C GLY A 65 -17.74 -1.09 -6.36
N ASN A 66 -16.49 -0.78 -6.03
CA ASN A 66 -15.46 -1.79 -5.75
C ASN A 66 -14.67 -1.48 -4.47
N ILE A 67 -14.54 -2.46 -3.57
CA ILE A 67 -13.56 -2.45 -2.48
C ILE A 67 -12.56 -3.56 -2.76
N SER A 68 -11.32 -3.19 -3.10
CA SER A 68 -10.26 -4.17 -3.33
C SER A 68 -9.35 -4.31 -2.11
N ILE A 69 -8.93 -5.55 -1.84
CA ILE A 69 -8.15 -5.89 -0.63
C ILE A 69 -6.80 -6.54 -1.03
N PRO A 70 -5.88 -5.79 -1.66
CA PRO A 70 -4.56 -6.30 -2.07
C PRO A 70 -3.61 -6.45 -0.86
N GLY A 71 -2.65 -7.37 -0.93
CA GLY A 71 -1.73 -7.62 0.19
C GLY A 71 -0.29 -7.97 -0.19
N CYS A 72 0.08 -7.93 -1.47
CA CYS A 72 1.43 -8.20 -1.95
C CYS A 72 1.79 -7.27 -3.11
N ASP A 73 3.08 -7.03 -3.28
CA ASP A 73 3.76 -6.10 -4.20
C ASP A 73 2.91 -5.66 -5.42
N LYS A 74 2.65 -6.57 -6.36
CA LYS A 74 1.99 -6.27 -7.64
C LYS A 74 0.46 -6.10 -7.55
N ASN A 75 -0.15 -6.50 -6.43
CA ASN A 75 -1.60 -6.49 -6.27
C ASN A 75 -2.14 -5.07 -6.17
N MET A 76 -1.50 -4.20 -5.38
CA MET A 76 -1.94 -2.82 -5.16
C MET A 76 -2.09 -2.05 -6.47
N PRO A 77 -1.03 -1.92 -7.32
CA PRO A 77 -1.18 -1.24 -8.59
C PRO A 77 -2.19 -1.92 -9.54
N GLY A 78 -2.28 -3.25 -9.55
CA GLY A 78 -3.28 -3.96 -10.35
C GLY A 78 -4.72 -3.56 -10.00
N THR A 79 -5.02 -3.43 -8.70
CA THR A 79 -6.36 -3.00 -8.24
C THR A 79 -6.67 -1.56 -8.62
N ILE A 80 -5.73 -0.62 -8.43
CA ILE A 80 -5.93 0.79 -8.80
C ILE A 80 -6.05 0.96 -10.32
N MET A 81 -5.28 0.19 -11.11
CA MET A 81 -5.40 0.19 -12.56
C MET A 81 -6.82 -0.20 -13.01
N ALA A 82 -7.38 -1.26 -12.44
CA ALA A 82 -8.76 -1.66 -12.72
C ALA A 82 -9.78 -0.58 -12.33
N MET A 83 -9.63 0.02 -11.14
CA MET A 83 -10.50 1.11 -10.69
C MET A 83 -10.46 2.30 -11.66
N GLY A 84 -9.27 2.69 -12.13
CA GLY A 84 -9.13 3.78 -13.11
C GLY A 84 -9.78 3.49 -14.46
N ARG A 85 -9.66 2.25 -14.97
CA ARG A 85 -10.30 1.81 -16.23
C ARG A 85 -11.83 1.80 -16.14
N LEU A 86 -12.36 1.28 -15.03
CA LEU A 86 -13.80 1.17 -14.80
C LEU A 86 -14.45 2.52 -14.47
N ASN A 87 -13.68 3.40 -13.81
CA ASN A 87 -14.13 4.67 -13.27
C ASN A 87 -15.45 4.58 -12.49
N ARG A 88 -15.60 3.56 -11.64
CA ARG A 88 -16.72 3.40 -10.70
C ARG A 88 -16.26 3.70 -9.28
N PRO A 89 -17.10 4.26 -8.38
CA PRO A 89 -16.69 4.54 -7.00
C PRO A 89 -15.98 3.36 -6.37
N SER A 90 -14.76 3.60 -5.88
CA SER A 90 -13.85 2.52 -5.45
C SER A 90 -12.95 2.92 -4.30
N ILE A 91 -12.60 1.94 -3.47
CA ILE A 91 -11.66 2.08 -2.34
C ILE A 91 -10.66 0.93 -2.37
N MET A 92 -9.37 1.21 -2.16
CA MET A 92 -8.37 0.19 -1.85
C MET A 92 -8.18 0.08 -0.34
N VAL A 93 -8.32 -1.13 0.21
CA VAL A 93 -7.99 -1.47 1.60
C VAL A 93 -6.72 -2.30 1.59
N TYR A 94 -5.59 -1.73 2.02
CA TYR A 94 -4.34 -2.49 2.06
C TYR A 94 -4.40 -3.59 3.12
N GLY A 95 -3.96 -4.80 2.77
CA GLY A 95 -3.95 -5.96 3.66
C GLY A 95 -3.02 -5.82 4.88
N GLY A 96 -2.14 -4.83 4.90
CA GLY A 96 -1.26 -4.52 6.02
C GLY A 96 0.13 -5.14 5.93
N THR A 97 1.08 -4.50 6.62
CA THR A 97 2.47 -4.98 6.75
C THR A 97 2.55 -6.17 7.71
N ILE A 98 3.49 -7.09 7.47
CA ILE A 98 3.89 -8.10 8.45
C ILE A 98 4.60 -7.43 9.62
N LYS A 99 4.46 -8.01 10.81
CA LYS A 99 5.30 -7.64 11.97
C LYS A 99 6.71 -8.22 11.81
N PRO A 100 7.75 -7.55 12.31
CA PRO A 100 9.09 -8.12 12.30
C PRO A 100 9.15 -9.35 13.23
N GLY A 101 9.98 -10.32 12.87
CA GLY A 101 10.21 -11.49 13.70
C GLY A 101 11.21 -11.21 14.82
N HIS A 102 10.98 -11.76 16.02
CA HIS A 102 11.83 -11.56 17.18
C HIS A 102 12.28 -12.88 17.77
N PHE A 103 13.59 -13.10 17.85
CA PHE A 103 14.15 -14.30 18.46
C PHE A 103 15.52 -14.01 19.11
N GLN A 104 15.67 -14.39 20.39
CA GLN A 104 16.90 -14.21 21.19
C GLN A 104 17.48 -12.78 21.11
N GLY A 105 16.63 -11.76 21.27
CA GLY A 105 17.03 -10.35 21.27
C GLY A 105 17.37 -9.76 19.89
N HIS A 106 17.24 -10.55 18.81
CA HIS A 106 17.45 -10.10 17.44
C HIS A 106 16.12 -9.94 16.72
N THR A 107 16.11 -9.04 15.73
CA THR A 107 14.95 -8.74 14.89
C THR A 107 15.23 -9.16 13.46
N TYR A 108 14.30 -9.90 12.86
CA TYR A 108 14.43 -10.49 11.53
C TYR A 108 13.27 -10.08 10.62
N ASP A 109 13.55 -10.06 9.33
CA ASP A 109 12.60 -9.82 8.26
C ASP A 109 12.98 -10.64 7.02
N ILE A 110 12.23 -10.48 5.92
CA ILE A 110 12.52 -11.22 4.69
C ILE A 110 13.90 -10.91 4.10
N ILE A 111 14.45 -9.71 4.30
CA ILE A 111 15.82 -9.40 3.85
C ILE A 111 16.85 -10.17 4.67
N SER A 112 16.60 -10.34 5.96
CA SER A 112 17.44 -11.17 6.83
C SER A 112 17.51 -12.60 6.29
N ALA A 113 16.38 -13.18 5.88
CA ALA A 113 16.33 -14.49 5.23
C ALA A 113 17.09 -14.53 3.89
N PHE A 114 17.08 -13.45 3.10
CA PHE A 114 17.86 -13.39 1.85
C PHE A 114 19.37 -13.25 2.10
N GLN A 115 19.77 -12.38 3.03
CA GLN A 115 21.17 -12.07 3.32
C GLN A 115 21.90 -13.24 3.99
N CYS A 116 21.20 -14.04 4.81
CA CYS A 116 21.82 -15.11 5.59
C CYS A 116 22.53 -16.17 4.73
N TYR A 117 22.14 -16.37 3.47
CA TYR A 117 22.87 -17.26 2.56
C TYR A 117 24.26 -16.73 2.23
N GLY A 118 24.37 -15.43 1.92
CA GLY A 118 25.64 -14.77 1.66
C GLY A 118 26.55 -14.75 2.90
N GLU A 119 25.96 -14.45 4.07
CA GLU A 119 26.68 -14.48 5.35
C GLU A 119 27.21 -15.89 5.69
N TYR A 120 26.43 -16.93 5.41
CA TYR A 120 26.84 -18.31 5.63
C TYR A 120 27.98 -18.72 4.70
N VAL A 121 27.86 -18.46 3.40
CA VAL A 121 28.92 -18.76 2.42
C VAL A 121 30.20 -17.96 2.71
N GLY A 122 30.06 -16.72 3.19
CA GLY A 122 31.17 -15.89 3.63
C GLY A 122 31.80 -16.31 4.98
N GLY A 123 31.20 -17.26 5.69
CA GLY A 123 31.70 -17.74 6.98
C GLY A 123 31.37 -16.85 8.18
N SER A 124 30.54 -15.82 8.00
CA SER A 124 30.12 -14.89 9.08
C SER A 124 29.11 -15.53 10.05
N ILE A 125 28.33 -16.51 9.57
CA ILE A 125 27.38 -17.27 10.39
C ILE A 125 27.49 -18.78 10.12
N SER A 126 27.13 -19.58 11.12
CA SER A 126 26.97 -21.03 11.01
C SER A 126 25.68 -21.43 10.29
N ASP A 127 25.59 -22.69 9.85
CA ASP A 127 24.37 -23.23 9.23
C ASP A 127 23.17 -23.23 10.21
N GLU A 128 23.42 -23.44 11.50
CA GLU A 128 22.38 -23.37 12.54
C GLU A 128 21.86 -21.94 12.73
N GLN A 129 22.74 -20.93 12.75
CA GLN A 129 22.33 -19.53 12.75
C GLN A 129 21.54 -19.17 11.49
N ARG A 130 21.98 -19.63 10.31
CA ARG A 130 21.27 -19.45 9.03
C ARG A 130 19.85 -20.03 9.09
N LYS A 131 19.69 -21.27 9.57
CA LYS A 131 18.37 -21.90 9.76
C LYS A 131 17.52 -21.09 10.74
N ASN A 132 18.08 -20.63 11.86
CA ASN A 132 17.35 -19.83 12.84
C ASN A 132 16.83 -18.52 12.24
N ILE A 133 17.63 -17.83 11.43
CA ILE A 133 17.18 -16.62 10.71
C ILE A 133 15.96 -16.95 9.85
N VAL A 134 16.03 -18.00 9.03
CA VAL A 134 14.94 -18.40 8.13
C VAL A 134 13.65 -18.73 8.90
N HIS A 135 13.73 -19.50 10.00
CA HIS A 135 12.55 -19.87 10.79
C HIS A 135 11.86 -18.68 11.48
N ASN A 136 12.60 -17.61 11.75
CA ASN A 136 12.11 -16.48 12.55
C ASN A 136 11.90 -15.20 11.72
N SER A 137 12.12 -15.20 10.40
CA SER A 137 12.03 -13.99 9.57
C SER A 137 10.60 -13.56 9.23
N CYS A 138 9.64 -14.49 9.21
CA CYS A 138 8.26 -14.24 8.79
C CYS A 138 7.28 -14.79 9.84
N PRO A 139 7.00 -14.04 10.92
CA PRO A 139 6.27 -14.58 12.09
C PRO A 139 4.75 -14.76 11.88
N GLY A 140 4.18 -14.18 10.83
CA GLY A 140 2.73 -14.15 10.63
C GLY A 140 2.30 -13.59 9.28
N ALA A 141 1.07 -13.09 9.22
CA ALA A 141 0.50 -12.52 8.00
C ALA A 141 0.96 -11.08 7.74
N GLY A 142 0.97 -10.69 6.46
CA GLY A 142 1.20 -9.32 5.98
C GLY A 142 2.23 -9.26 4.85
N ALA A 143 2.35 -8.10 4.22
CA ALA A 143 3.39 -7.86 3.21
C ALA A 143 4.77 -7.62 3.84
N CYS A 144 5.83 -7.59 3.03
CA CYS A 144 7.20 -7.38 3.51
C CYS A 144 7.34 -6.06 4.31
N GLY A 145 8.01 -6.11 5.48
CA GLY A 145 7.93 -5.06 6.51
C GLY A 145 8.63 -3.73 6.22
N GLY A 146 9.67 -3.74 5.38
CA GLY A 146 10.39 -2.52 4.99
C GLY A 146 9.63 -1.70 3.94
N MET A 147 10.21 -0.56 3.54
CA MET A 147 9.75 0.30 2.45
C MET A 147 10.09 -0.28 1.06
N TYR A 148 9.77 -1.56 0.86
CA TYR A 148 9.76 -2.20 -0.44
C TYR A 148 8.48 -1.82 -1.20
N THR A 149 8.31 -2.33 -2.42
CA THR A 149 7.19 -1.95 -3.29
C THR A 149 5.83 -2.05 -2.61
N ALA A 150 5.59 -3.05 -1.76
CA ALA A 150 4.29 -3.21 -1.12
C ALA A 150 3.92 -2.02 -0.23
N ASN A 151 4.78 -1.68 0.72
CA ASN A 151 4.55 -0.54 1.61
C ASN A 151 4.72 0.80 0.87
N THR A 152 5.64 0.90 -0.09
CA THR A 152 5.75 2.09 -0.96
C THR A 152 4.45 2.37 -1.70
N MET A 153 3.88 1.36 -2.38
CA MET A 153 2.64 1.54 -3.12
C MET A 153 1.46 1.77 -2.19
N ALA A 154 1.39 1.11 -1.03
CA ALA A 154 0.34 1.36 -0.05
C ALA A 154 0.35 2.83 0.41
N SER A 155 1.52 3.36 0.82
CA SER A 155 1.66 4.75 1.26
C SER A 155 1.40 5.75 0.12
N ALA A 156 1.90 5.47 -1.09
CA ALA A 156 1.67 6.31 -2.26
C ALA A 156 0.18 6.38 -2.63
N ILE A 157 -0.55 5.26 -2.55
CA ILE A 157 -1.98 5.19 -2.87
C ILE A 157 -2.84 5.87 -1.79
N GLU A 158 -2.43 5.83 -0.53
CA GLU A 158 -3.06 6.61 0.54
C GLU A 158 -2.88 8.12 0.32
N ALA A 159 -1.67 8.56 -0.04
CA ALA A 159 -1.38 9.96 -0.38
C ALA A 159 -2.10 10.43 -1.67
N MET A 160 -2.33 9.52 -2.60
CA MET A 160 -3.16 9.74 -3.79
C MET A 160 -4.65 9.89 -3.44
N GLY A 161 -5.07 9.48 -2.24
CA GLY A 161 -6.44 9.58 -1.77
C GLY A 161 -7.33 8.37 -2.09
N MET A 162 -6.76 7.25 -2.55
CA MET A 162 -7.51 6.04 -2.95
C MET A 162 -7.64 4.97 -1.85
N SER A 163 -7.12 5.26 -0.66
CA SER A 163 -7.27 4.47 0.57
C SER A 163 -7.70 5.35 1.73
N LEU A 164 -8.36 4.74 2.73
CA LEU A 164 -8.71 5.45 3.95
C LEU A 164 -7.43 5.82 4.74
N PRO A 165 -7.43 6.94 5.48
CA PRO A 165 -6.30 7.33 6.30
C PRO A 165 -5.86 6.22 7.27
N GLY A 166 -4.58 5.89 7.28
CA GLY A 166 -3.96 4.85 8.10
C GLY A 166 -3.94 3.46 7.48
N SER A 167 -4.57 3.25 6.32
CA SER A 167 -4.64 1.95 5.64
C SER A 167 -3.25 1.36 5.37
N SER A 168 -2.33 2.20 4.90
CA SER A 168 -0.98 1.80 4.49
C SER A 168 -0.06 1.45 5.65
N SER A 169 -0.29 2.01 6.84
CA SER A 169 0.56 1.82 8.02
C SER A 169 0.01 0.80 9.02
N THR A 170 -1.30 0.51 9.02
CA THR A 170 -1.88 -0.43 9.99
C THR A 170 -1.40 -1.88 9.71
N PRO A 171 -0.74 -2.55 10.67
CA PRO A 171 -0.25 -3.92 10.48
C PRO A 171 -1.37 -4.92 10.17
N ALA A 172 -1.04 -6.00 9.46
CA ALA A 172 -2.02 -6.97 8.99
C ALA A 172 -2.79 -7.68 10.12
N GLU A 173 -2.14 -7.90 11.26
CA GLU A 173 -2.71 -8.57 12.43
C GLU A 173 -3.15 -7.58 13.51
N ASP A 174 -3.11 -6.27 13.23
CA ASP A 174 -3.66 -5.27 14.14
C ASP A 174 -5.21 -5.31 14.09
N PRO A 175 -5.92 -5.33 15.23
CA PRO A 175 -7.38 -5.29 15.25
C PRO A 175 -8.00 -4.12 14.47
N MET A 176 -7.29 -2.99 14.38
CA MET A 176 -7.74 -1.82 13.63
C MET A 176 -7.85 -2.09 12.13
N LYS A 177 -7.13 -3.08 11.58
CA LYS A 177 -7.28 -3.49 10.17
C LYS A 177 -8.68 -4.06 9.90
N LEU A 178 -9.23 -4.85 10.84
CA LEU A 178 -10.60 -5.36 10.75
C LEU A 178 -11.63 -4.23 10.92
N VAL A 179 -11.34 -3.25 11.78
CA VAL A 179 -12.19 -2.06 11.93
C VAL A 179 -12.24 -1.29 10.61
N GLU A 180 -11.10 -1.00 10.00
CA GLU A 180 -11.01 -0.33 8.68
C GLU A 180 -11.82 -1.08 7.61
N CYS A 181 -11.71 -2.41 7.55
CA CYS A 181 -12.47 -3.25 6.62
C CYS A 181 -13.98 -3.04 6.76
N ARG A 182 -14.51 -3.01 8.00
CA ARG A 182 -15.93 -2.73 8.23
C ARG A 182 -16.31 -1.30 7.88
N LEU A 183 -15.42 -0.33 8.12
CA LEU A 183 -15.66 1.08 7.77
C LEU A 183 -15.73 1.32 6.26
N ALA A 184 -14.99 0.55 5.46
CA ALA A 184 -14.91 0.72 4.01
C ALA A 184 -16.30 0.67 3.33
N GLY A 185 -17.22 -0.17 3.82
CA GLY A 185 -18.59 -0.24 3.29
C GLY A 185 -19.37 1.07 3.44
N ARG A 186 -19.25 1.73 4.60
CA ARG A 186 -19.89 3.04 4.84
C ARG A 186 -19.28 4.13 3.96
N HIS A 187 -17.96 4.15 3.82
CA HIS A 187 -17.29 5.12 2.94
C HIS A 187 -17.68 4.92 1.47
N LEU A 188 -17.74 3.67 0.99
CA LEU A 188 -18.15 3.40 -0.38
C LEU A 188 -19.58 3.87 -0.66
N LEU A 189 -20.51 3.72 0.30
CA LEU A 189 -21.87 4.25 0.16
C LEU A 189 -21.87 5.77 -0.04
N GLU A 190 -21.06 6.51 0.73
CA GLU A 190 -20.97 7.97 0.56
C GLU A 190 -20.36 8.34 -0.79
N LEU A 191 -19.34 7.60 -1.27
CA LEU A 191 -18.80 7.81 -2.61
C LEU A 191 -19.84 7.58 -3.71
N LEU A 192 -20.68 6.55 -3.57
CA LEU A 192 -21.78 6.28 -4.50
C LEU A 192 -22.82 7.41 -4.50
N LYS A 193 -23.19 7.96 -3.34
CA LYS A 193 -24.10 9.11 -3.23
C LYS A 193 -23.53 10.37 -3.89
N MET A 194 -22.22 10.58 -3.75
CA MET A 194 -21.51 11.72 -4.34
C MET A 194 -21.19 11.51 -5.82
N ASP A 195 -21.34 10.28 -6.33
CA ASP A 195 -20.74 9.81 -7.59
C ASP A 195 -19.25 10.19 -7.69
N LEU A 196 -18.51 10.07 -6.58
CA LEU A 196 -17.09 10.38 -6.51
C LEU A 196 -16.28 9.18 -6.98
N LYS A 197 -15.66 9.32 -8.16
CA LYS A 197 -15.05 8.21 -8.92
C LYS A 197 -13.51 8.30 -8.91
N PRO A 198 -12.81 7.21 -9.29
CA PRO A 198 -11.36 7.18 -9.35
C PRO A 198 -10.74 8.30 -10.18
N GLN A 199 -11.34 8.73 -11.30
CA GLN A 199 -10.80 9.83 -12.12
C GLN A 199 -11.01 11.23 -11.48
N ASP A 200 -11.92 11.36 -10.52
CA ASP A 200 -12.09 12.58 -9.73
C ASP A 200 -11.01 12.70 -8.63
N ILE A 201 -10.52 11.55 -8.14
CA ILE A 201 -9.51 11.44 -7.07
C ILE A 201 -8.09 11.39 -7.65
N ILE A 202 -7.87 10.57 -8.68
CA ILE A 202 -6.57 10.35 -9.34
C ILE A 202 -6.38 11.44 -10.40
N THR A 203 -5.72 12.52 -10.00
CA THR A 203 -5.44 13.71 -10.78
C THR A 203 -3.92 13.89 -10.90
N GLU A 204 -3.46 14.82 -11.74
CA GLU A 204 -2.03 15.16 -11.81
C GLU A 204 -1.47 15.57 -10.44
N LYS A 205 -2.27 16.30 -9.65
CA LYS A 205 -1.89 16.72 -8.29
C LYS A 205 -1.81 15.56 -7.31
N SER A 206 -2.78 14.64 -7.31
CA SER A 206 -2.73 13.51 -6.38
C SER A 206 -1.68 12.46 -6.79
N LEU A 207 -1.39 12.33 -8.09
CA LEU A 207 -0.21 11.60 -8.58
C LEU A 207 1.09 12.25 -8.12
N ARG A 208 1.18 13.59 -8.12
CA ARG A 208 2.31 14.31 -7.53
C ARG A 208 2.44 14.03 -6.03
N ASN A 209 1.35 14.08 -5.27
CA ASN A 209 1.35 13.73 -3.84
C ASN A 209 1.87 12.30 -3.60
N ALA A 210 1.46 11.35 -4.43
CA ALA A 210 1.96 9.98 -4.38
C ALA A 210 3.49 9.93 -4.61
N MET A 211 4.01 10.65 -5.61
CA MET A 211 5.46 10.73 -5.87
C MET A 211 6.23 11.39 -4.72
N VAL A 212 5.69 12.48 -4.14
CA VAL A 212 6.30 13.16 -2.98
C VAL A 212 6.47 12.18 -1.81
N VAL A 213 5.43 11.39 -1.51
CA VAL A 213 5.51 10.39 -0.44
C VAL A 213 6.50 9.27 -0.77
N VAL A 214 6.60 8.86 -2.03
CA VAL A 214 7.64 7.90 -2.46
C VAL A 214 9.04 8.47 -2.18
N MET A 215 9.31 9.72 -2.55
CA MET A 215 10.64 10.33 -2.33
C MET A 215 10.95 10.53 -0.84
N ALA A 216 10.01 11.11 -0.09
CA ALA A 216 10.18 11.37 1.34
C ALA A 216 10.43 10.09 2.15
N LEU A 217 9.79 8.98 1.77
CA LEU A 217 9.93 7.70 2.46
C LEU A 217 11.08 6.82 1.93
N GLY A 218 11.80 7.23 0.89
CA GLY A 218 12.83 6.38 0.26
C GLY A 218 12.22 5.12 -0.39
N GLY A 219 11.08 5.30 -1.04
CA GLY A 219 10.30 4.23 -1.65
C GLY A 219 11.00 3.48 -2.76
N SER A 220 10.54 2.25 -3.02
CA SER A 220 11.05 1.40 -4.09
C SER A 220 10.95 2.06 -5.47
N THR A 221 11.99 1.90 -6.29
CA THR A 221 12.01 2.33 -7.69
C THR A 221 10.91 1.69 -8.55
N ASN A 222 10.35 0.54 -8.13
CA ASN A 222 9.19 -0.07 -8.80
C ASN A 222 7.96 0.84 -8.80
N ALA A 223 7.86 1.78 -7.85
CA ALA A 223 6.78 2.78 -7.83
C ALA A 223 6.71 3.60 -9.12
N VAL A 224 7.84 3.83 -9.80
CA VAL A 224 7.88 4.51 -11.10
C VAL A 224 7.04 3.77 -12.13
N LEU A 225 7.27 2.45 -12.28
CA LEU A 225 6.52 1.61 -13.22
C LEU A 225 5.03 1.58 -12.90
N HIS A 226 4.71 1.54 -11.61
CA HIS A 226 3.36 1.35 -11.12
C HIS A 226 2.52 2.63 -11.22
N LEU A 227 3.06 3.77 -10.80
CA LEU A 227 2.38 5.07 -10.89
C LEU A 227 2.22 5.52 -12.34
N ILE A 228 3.18 5.24 -13.23
CA ILE A 228 2.98 5.46 -14.68
C ILE A 228 1.81 4.62 -15.19
N ALA A 229 1.75 3.33 -14.84
CA ALA A 229 0.64 2.46 -15.25
C ALA A 229 -0.72 2.92 -14.70
N ILE A 230 -0.77 3.39 -13.45
CA ILE A 230 -1.95 3.98 -12.82
C ILE A 230 -2.36 5.27 -13.53
N ALA A 231 -1.42 6.19 -13.81
CA ALA A 231 -1.72 7.42 -14.54
C ALA A 231 -2.34 7.11 -15.92
N ARG A 232 -1.78 6.12 -16.63
CA ARG A 232 -2.31 5.68 -17.92
C ARG A 232 -3.71 5.09 -17.82
N SER A 233 -4.07 4.40 -16.72
CA SER A 233 -5.40 3.81 -16.56
C SER A 233 -6.51 4.84 -16.36
N VAL A 234 -6.16 6.06 -15.94
CA VAL A 234 -7.09 7.20 -15.82
C VAL A 234 -6.92 8.23 -16.96
N GLY A 235 -6.20 7.87 -18.02
CA GLY A 235 -6.01 8.75 -19.18
C GLY A 235 -5.01 9.90 -18.98
N LEU A 236 -4.26 9.91 -17.88
CA LEU A 236 -3.24 10.90 -17.58
C LEU A 236 -1.87 10.49 -18.15
N LYS A 237 -1.01 11.49 -18.35
CA LYS A 237 0.38 11.30 -18.73
C LYS A 237 1.26 11.55 -17.51
N LEU A 238 2.10 10.57 -17.17
CA LEU A 238 3.14 10.69 -16.16
C LEU A 238 4.43 10.13 -16.76
N THR A 239 5.52 10.88 -16.67
CA THR A 239 6.79 10.57 -17.35
C THR A 239 7.94 10.45 -16.35
N LEU A 240 9.07 9.89 -16.79
CA LEU A 240 10.28 9.82 -15.97
C LEU A 240 10.79 11.21 -15.57
N ASP A 241 10.63 12.23 -16.42
CA ASP A 241 11.01 13.60 -16.11
C ASP A 241 10.18 14.18 -14.94
N ASP A 242 8.93 13.76 -14.80
CA ASP A 242 8.08 14.19 -13.69
C ASP A 242 8.58 13.59 -12.36
N PHE A 243 9.03 12.33 -12.37
CA PHE A 243 9.71 11.72 -11.22
C PHE A 243 11.01 12.44 -10.87
N GLN A 244 11.83 12.79 -11.87
CA GLN A 244 13.08 13.49 -11.62
C GLN A 244 12.84 14.85 -10.97
N LYS A 245 11.90 15.65 -11.49
CA LYS A 245 11.54 16.96 -10.91
C LYS A 245 11.10 16.83 -9.45
N VAL A 246 10.22 15.88 -9.14
CA VAL A 246 9.77 15.66 -7.74
C VAL A 246 10.92 15.16 -6.86
N SER A 247 11.80 14.31 -7.40
CA SER A 247 12.99 13.84 -6.67
C SER A 247 13.97 14.97 -6.36
N ASP A 248 14.10 15.97 -7.24
CA ASP A 248 14.98 17.13 -7.04
C ASP A 248 14.43 18.08 -5.97
N GLU A 249 13.11 18.13 -5.81
CA GLU A 249 12.40 19.02 -4.87
C GLU A 249 12.26 18.43 -3.47
N VAL A 250 12.05 17.11 -3.35
CA VAL A 250 11.62 16.48 -2.10
C VAL A 250 12.80 15.77 -1.41
N PRO A 251 13.14 16.14 -0.17
CA PRO A 251 14.20 15.47 0.58
C PRO A 251 13.79 14.05 0.97
N PHE A 252 14.77 13.16 1.09
CA PHE A 252 14.60 11.85 1.72
C PHE A 252 14.62 12.00 3.24
N LEU A 253 13.52 11.65 3.92
CA LEU A 253 13.30 11.93 5.34
C LEU A 253 13.27 10.67 6.22
N ALA A 254 12.77 9.54 5.71
CA ALA A 254 12.47 8.39 6.54
C ALA A 254 13.65 7.42 6.72
N ASP A 255 14.06 7.16 7.95
CA ASP A 255 15.06 6.15 8.31
C ASP A 255 14.47 4.72 8.28
N LEU A 256 13.94 4.30 7.12
CA LEU A 256 13.26 3.02 6.94
C LEU A 256 14.08 2.06 6.07
N LYS A 257 14.06 0.77 6.42
CA LYS A 257 14.62 -0.29 5.59
C LYS A 257 14.03 -0.23 4.17
N PRO A 258 14.82 -0.51 3.11
CA PRO A 258 16.19 -1.02 3.16
C PRO A 258 17.29 0.04 3.36
N SER A 259 16.98 1.33 3.20
CA SER A 259 17.98 2.41 3.31
C SER A 259 18.38 2.69 4.76
N GLY A 260 17.41 2.59 5.65
CA GLY A 260 17.51 2.92 7.06
C GLY A 260 17.26 1.75 8.00
N LYS A 261 16.95 2.06 9.26
CA LYS A 261 16.86 1.10 10.36
C LYS A 261 15.46 0.53 10.61
N TYR A 262 14.44 1.38 10.54
CA TYR A 262 13.09 1.08 11.03
C TYR A 262 12.21 0.39 9.97
N VAL A 263 11.07 -0.15 10.39
CA VAL A 263 10.08 -0.80 9.50
C VAL A 263 8.71 -0.12 9.59
N MET A 264 7.75 -0.50 8.74
CA MET A 264 6.42 0.12 8.70
C MET A 264 5.65 0.00 10.03
N GLU A 265 5.91 -1.04 10.83
CA GLU A 265 5.34 -1.14 12.19
C GLU A 265 5.79 0.02 13.10
N ASP A 266 7.00 0.55 12.91
CA ASP A 266 7.50 1.68 13.69
C ASP A 266 6.83 2.99 13.25
N VAL A 267 6.58 3.15 11.94
CA VAL A 267 5.78 4.27 11.40
C VAL A 267 4.37 4.26 12.01
N HIS A 268 3.75 3.09 12.12
CA HIS A 268 2.44 2.94 12.77
C HIS A 268 2.44 3.45 14.22
N LYS A 269 3.47 3.11 15.01
CA LYS A 269 3.60 3.50 16.42
C LYS A 269 3.70 5.01 16.63
N ILE A 270 4.19 5.76 15.65
CA ILE A 270 4.39 7.22 15.74
C ILE A 270 3.29 8.04 15.05
N GLY A 271 2.15 7.42 14.70
CA GLY A 271 1.00 8.10 14.09
C GLY A 271 0.68 7.67 12.66
N GLY A 272 1.47 6.76 12.09
CA GLY A 272 1.23 6.15 10.78
C GLY A 272 1.45 7.10 9.61
N THR A 273 1.05 6.65 8.43
CA THR A 273 1.11 7.45 7.20
C THR A 273 0.33 8.78 7.31
N PRO A 274 -0.81 8.89 8.01
CA PRO A 274 -1.49 10.18 8.19
C PRO A 274 -0.62 11.25 8.87
N ALA A 275 0.21 10.87 9.86
CA ALA A 275 1.14 11.80 10.50
C ALA A 275 2.24 12.28 9.54
N VAL A 276 2.75 11.39 8.69
CA VAL A 276 3.72 11.72 7.63
C VAL A 276 3.09 12.67 6.60
N ILE A 277 1.89 12.37 6.12
CA ILE A 277 1.15 13.23 5.17
C ILE A 277 0.93 14.62 5.77
N ARG A 278 0.52 14.68 7.05
CA ARG A 278 0.34 15.95 7.76
C ARG A 278 1.63 16.76 7.79
N TYR A 279 2.75 16.13 8.13
CA TYR A 279 4.05 16.81 8.19
C TYR A 279 4.47 17.34 6.81
N LEU A 280 4.33 16.54 5.75
CA LEU A 280 4.67 16.96 4.38
C LEU A 280 3.74 18.07 3.85
N LEU A 281 2.47 18.13 4.29
CA LEU A 281 1.57 19.25 4.03
C LEU A 281 2.02 20.52 4.75
N GLU A 282 2.42 20.41 6.02
CA GLU A 282 2.93 21.54 6.82
C GLU A 282 4.23 22.13 6.22
N LEU A 283 5.06 21.29 5.59
CA LEU A 283 6.24 21.71 4.83
C LEU A 283 5.93 22.26 3.42
N GLY A 284 4.67 22.19 2.97
CA GLY A 284 4.25 22.69 1.66
C GLY A 284 4.63 21.79 0.48
N PHE A 285 4.98 20.52 0.71
CA PHE A 285 5.33 19.58 -0.36
C PHE A 285 4.11 18.94 -1.03
N LEU A 286 2.98 18.86 -0.34
CA LEU A 286 1.76 18.19 -0.82
C LEU A 286 0.66 19.20 -1.17
N ASP A 287 -0.11 18.90 -2.23
CA ASP A 287 -1.35 19.59 -2.57
C ASP A 287 -2.49 19.11 -1.65
N GLY A 288 -2.88 19.94 -0.69
CA GLY A 288 -3.89 19.61 0.32
C GLY A 288 -5.33 19.49 -0.19
N ASP A 289 -5.66 20.14 -1.30
CA ASP A 289 -7.02 20.24 -1.85
C ASP A 289 -7.47 18.99 -2.62
N CYS A 290 -6.59 18.00 -2.82
CA CYS A 290 -6.93 16.76 -3.48
C CYS A 290 -8.04 16.02 -2.72
N ILE A 291 -9.16 15.75 -3.39
CA ILE A 291 -10.27 14.96 -2.83
C ILE A 291 -9.84 13.49 -2.64
N THR A 292 -10.41 12.81 -1.65
CA THR A 292 -10.06 11.42 -1.31
C THR A 292 -11.31 10.55 -1.16
N VAL A 293 -11.10 9.24 -0.99
CA VAL A 293 -12.17 8.26 -0.72
C VAL A 293 -12.95 8.51 0.58
N THR A 294 -12.54 9.46 1.43
CA THR A 294 -13.35 9.87 2.59
C THR A 294 -14.46 10.86 2.21
N GLY A 295 -14.47 11.36 0.97
CA GLY A 295 -15.32 12.48 0.54
C GLY A 295 -14.78 13.84 1.01
N LYS A 296 -13.60 13.88 1.62
CA LYS A 296 -12.91 15.09 2.09
C LYS A 296 -11.56 15.25 1.41
N THR A 297 -11.00 16.46 1.49
CA THR A 297 -9.67 16.77 0.99
C THR A 297 -8.58 16.10 1.82
N LEU A 298 -7.39 15.93 1.23
CA LEU A 298 -6.21 15.40 1.91
C LEU A 298 -5.86 16.22 3.16
N ALA A 299 -5.95 17.55 3.07
CA ALA A 299 -5.70 18.45 4.20
C ALA A 299 -6.71 18.30 5.33
N GLU A 300 -8.00 18.14 5.03
CA GLU A 300 -9.03 17.91 6.06
C GLU A 300 -8.81 16.58 6.78
N ASN A 301 -8.43 15.53 6.06
CA ASN A 301 -8.09 14.24 6.66
C ASN A 301 -6.83 14.35 7.53
N ALA A 302 -5.80 15.02 7.05
CA ALA A 302 -4.53 15.17 7.75
C ALA A 302 -4.64 15.96 9.05
N LYS A 303 -5.53 16.96 9.14
CA LYS A 303 -5.80 17.72 10.39
C LYS A 303 -6.26 16.84 11.55
N ALA A 304 -6.94 15.73 11.27
CA ALA A 304 -7.40 14.79 12.29
C ALA A 304 -6.30 13.83 12.76
N ALA A 305 -5.18 13.73 12.03
CA ALA A 305 -4.05 12.89 12.40
C ALA A 305 -3.20 13.56 13.49
N PRO A 306 -2.59 12.79 14.41
CA PRO A 306 -1.59 13.32 15.33
C PRO A 306 -0.39 13.87 14.56
N SER A 307 0.23 14.93 15.07
CA SER A 307 1.55 15.38 14.58
C SER A 307 2.64 14.37 14.97
N LEU A 308 3.71 14.33 14.18
CA LEU A 308 4.94 13.65 14.57
C LEU A 308 5.54 14.33 15.82
N ALA A 309 6.17 13.54 16.70
CA ALA A 309 6.81 14.06 17.91
C ALA A 309 8.10 14.82 17.60
N GLU A 310 8.55 15.69 18.51
CA GLU A 310 9.70 16.63 18.34
C GLU A 310 11.07 15.98 18.01
N GLY A 311 11.18 14.65 18.04
CA GLY A 311 12.36 13.89 17.60
C GLY A 311 12.10 12.97 16.39
N GLN A 312 10.99 13.16 15.69
CA GLN A 312 10.56 12.43 14.48
C GLN A 312 10.30 13.38 13.29
N ILE A 313 10.70 14.65 13.44
CA ILE A 313 10.52 15.77 12.50
C ILE A 313 11.86 16.03 11.79
#